data_AF-A0A7S1ACU4-F1
#
_entry.id   AF-A0A7S1ACU4-F1
#
_cell.length_a   1.000
_cell.length_b   1.000
_cell.length_c   1.000
_cell.angle_alpha   90.00
_cell.angle_beta   90.00
_cell.angle_gamma   90.00
#
_symmetry.space_group_name_H-M   'P 1'
#
loop_
_entity.id
_entity.type
_entity.pdbx_description
1 polymer ?
#
loop_
_entity_poly.entity_id
_entity_poly.type
_entity_poly.pdbx_seq_one_letter_code
_entity_poly.pdbx_strand_id
1 'polypeptide(L)'
;EMPWWHILSCFSIIILEAAFAKWGKMGIADQLLVAGVRAYIQLALLGFILKPIFAADSPSLVICYIFGFMVFVSAYEAAARPKTVYPNMFWNCVVSVAVPVFVMVCGLWA
;
A
#
# COMPACT_ATOMS: atom_id res chain seq x y z
N GLU A 1 -15.59 -28.21 -14.03
CA GLU A 1 -16.24 -28.18 -12.70
C GLU A 1 -15.15 -27.92 -11.68
N MET A 2 -15.22 -26.81 -10.92
CA MET A 2 -14.12 -26.44 -10.01
C MET A 2 -14.01 -27.50 -8.89
N PRO A 3 -12.85 -28.15 -8.71
CA PRO A 3 -12.70 -29.19 -7.70
C PRO A 3 -12.89 -28.60 -6.30
N TRP A 4 -13.85 -29.16 -5.56
CA TRP A 4 -14.25 -28.80 -4.20
C TRP A 4 -13.08 -28.62 -3.22
N TRP A 5 -11.96 -29.30 -3.48
CA TRP A 5 -10.73 -29.25 -2.68
C TRP A 5 -10.14 -27.83 -2.55
N HIS A 6 -10.34 -26.97 -3.55
CA HIS A 6 -9.86 -25.59 -3.54
C HIS A 6 -10.71 -24.70 -2.63
N ILE A 7 -12.00 -25.01 -2.53
CA ILE A 7 -12.92 -24.25 -1.68
C ILE A 7 -12.58 -24.54 -0.22
N LEU A 8 -12.25 -25.78 0.11
CA LEU A 8 -11.90 -26.19 1.47
C LEU A 8 -10.59 -25.56 1.95
N SER A 9 -9.58 -25.44 1.06
CA SER A 9 -8.30 -24.82 1.39
C SER A 9 -8.41 -23.30 1.56
N CYS A 10 -9.21 -22.62 0.74
CA CYS A 10 -9.49 -21.20 0.93
C CYS A 10 -10.25 -20.95 2.23
N PHE A 11 -11.23 -21.79 2.55
CA PHE A 11 -12.08 -21.62 3.73
C PHE A 11 -11.29 -21.80 5.04
N SER A 12 -10.36 -22.76 5.11
CA SER A 12 -9.55 -22.99 6.30
C SER A 12 -8.61 -21.81 6.60
N ILE A 13 -8.06 -21.16 5.56
CA ILE A 13 -7.22 -19.97 5.69
C ILE A 13 -8.04 -18.79 6.24
N ILE A 14 -9.25 -18.57 5.73
CA ILE A 14 -10.14 -17.48 6.19
C ILE A 14 -10.50 -17.66 7.66
N ILE A 15 -10.81 -18.89 8.08
CA ILE A 15 -11.12 -19.20 9.48
C ILE A 15 -9.90 -18.95 10.38
N LEU A 16 -8.71 -19.35 9.94
CA LEU A 16 -7.46 -19.12 10.67
C LEU A 16 -7.17 -17.62 10.84
N GLU A 17 -7.26 -16.84 9.76
CA GLU A 17 -7.14 -15.37 9.78
C GLU A 17 -8.14 -14.73 10.75
N ALA A 18 -9.41 -15.12 10.68
CA ALA A 18 -10.46 -14.61 11.55
C ALA A 18 -10.22 -14.97 13.03
N ALA A 19 -9.69 -16.17 13.31
CA ALA A 19 -9.33 -16.59 14.66
C ALA A 19 -8.17 -15.77 15.22
N PHE A 20 -7.11 -15.53 14.42
CA PHE A 20 -6.00 -14.65 14.81
C PHE A 20 -6.45 -13.20 15.03
N ALA A 21 -7.35 -12.69 14.18
CA ALA A 21 -7.94 -11.35 14.34
C ALA A 21 -8.73 -11.23 15.66
N LYS A 22 -9.46 -12.28 16.06
CA LYS A 22 -10.20 -12.32 17.34
C LYS A 22 -9.29 -12.49 18.56
N TRP A 23 -8.18 -13.21 18.41
CA TRP A 23 -7.19 -13.40 19.48
C TRP A 23 -6.36 -12.15 19.75
N GLY A 24 -6.18 -11.28 18.76
CA GLY A 24 -5.53 -9.97 18.90
C GLY A 24 -6.28 -8.93 19.77
N LYS A 25 -7.24 -9.34 20.61
CA LYS A 25 -8.05 -8.51 21.54
C LYS A 25 -7.21 -7.65 22.51
N MET A 26 -6.57 -6.59 22.02
CA MET A 26 -5.79 -5.63 22.80
C MET A 26 -6.03 -4.20 22.30
N GLY A 27 -7.21 -3.61 22.52
CA GLY A 27 -7.48 -2.20 22.14
C GLY A 27 -7.30 -1.89 20.63
N ILE A 28 -7.19 -2.92 19.79
CA ILE A 28 -6.87 -2.80 18.37
C ILE A 28 -8.09 -2.32 17.57
N ALA A 29 -9.32 -2.57 18.03
CA ALA A 29 -10.52 -2.17 17.29
C ALA A 29 -10.55 -0.66 17.00
N ASP A 30 -10.30 0.17 18.01
CA ASP A 30 -10.25 1.63 17.84
C ASP A 30 -9.00 2.06 17.07
N GLN A 31 -7.84 1.43 17.31
CA GLN A 31 -6.61 1.72 16.56
C GLN A 31 -6.73 1.36 15.07
N LEU A 32 -7.39 0.26 14.77
CA LEU A 32 -7.65 -0.23 13.42
C LEU A 32 -8.68 0.66 12.72
N LEU A 33 -9.71 1.10 13.43
CA LEU A 33 -10.70 2.04 12.89
C LEU A 33 -10.03 3.38 12.59
N VAL A 34 -9.23 3.94 13.49
CA VAL A 34 -8.49 5.19 13.24
C VAL A 34 -7.45 5.03 12.13
N ALA A 35 -6.69 3.94 12.12
CA ALA A 35 -5.73 3.67 11.04
C ALA A 35 -6.40 3.45 9.69
N GLY A 36 -7.52 2.74 9.67
CA GLY A 36 -8.33 2.47 8.49
C GLY A 36 -8.96 3.74 7.93
N VAL A 37 -9.54 4.59 8.78
CA VAL A 37 -10.08 5.89 8.37
C VAL A 37 -8.97 6.78 7.81
N ARG A 38 -7.80 6.84 8.45
CA ARG A 38 -6.64 7.58 7.93
C ARG A 38 -6.18 7.07 6.56
N ALA A 39 -6.07 5.74 6.39
CA ALA A 39 -5.68 5.13 5.11
C ALA A 39 -6.75 5.36 4.02
N TYR A 40 -8.04 5.33 4.39
CA TYR A 40 -9.14 5.64 3.47
C TYR A 40 -9.06 7.09 2.98
N ILE A 41 -8.90 8.04 3.91
CA ILE A 41 -8.73 9.46 3.57
C ILE A 41 -7.51 9.65 2.67
N GLN A 42 -6.41 8.97 2.98
CA GLN A 42 -5.20 9.02 2.19
C GLN A 42 -5.42 8.53 0.75
N LEU A 43 -6.03 7.35 0.56
CA LEU A 43 -6.29 6.81 -0.77
C LEU A 43 -7.29 7.68 -1.56
N ALA A 44 -8.32 8.21 -0.88
CA ALA A 44 -9.29 9.12 -1.48
C ALA A 44 -8.64 10.43 -1.95
N LEU A 45 -7.79 11.04 -1.12
CA LEU A 45 -7.02 12.24 -1.48
C LEU A 45 -6.06 11.96 -2.64
N LEU A 46 -5.34 10.84 -2.59
CA LEU A 46 -4.41 10.44 -3.64
C LEU A 46 -5.11 10.28 -5.00
N GLY A 47 -6.29 9.65 -5.00
CA GLY A 47 -7.14 9.53 -6.19
C GLY A 47 -7.64 10.88 -6.72
N PHE A 48 -7.95 11.83 -5.83
CA PHE A 48 -8.34 13.19 -6.24
C PHE A 48 -7.18 13.95 -6.91
N ILE A 49 -5.96 13.80 -6.40
CA ILE A 49 -4.77 14.45 -6.97
C ILE A 49 -4.40 13.82 -8.34
N LEU A 50 -4.71 12.55 -8.58
CA LEU A 50 -4.47 11.91 -9.88
C LEU A 50 -5.40 12.37 -11.00
N LYS A 51 -6.61 12.86 -10.71
CA LYS A 51 -7.55 13.35 -11.74
C LYS A 51 -6.94 14.40 -12.69
N PRO A 52 -6.36 15.50 -12.21
CA PRO A 52 -5.75 16.51 -13.09
C PRO A 52 -4.50 15.98 -13.81
N ILE A 53 -3.79 15.02 -13.22
CA ILE A 53 -2.58 14.43 -13.81
C ILE A 53 -2.93 13.58 -15.03
N PHE A 54 -4.00 12.79 -14.95
CA PHE A 54 -4.50 12.04 -16.10
C PHE A 54 -5.18 12.92 -17.15
N ALA A 55 -5.77 14.05 -16.75
CA ALA A 55 -6.36 15.01 -17.69
C ALA A 55 -5.32 15.77 -18.53
N ALA A 56 -4.08 15.91 -18.03
CA ALA A 56 -2.99 16.59 -18.72
C ALA A 56 -2.30 15.73 -19.81
N ASP A 57 -2.61 14.43 -19.88
CA ASP A 57 -2.19 13.43 -20.89
C ASP A 57 -0.72 13.50 -21.36
N SER A 58 0.17 13.98 -20.49
CA SER A 58 1.60 14.10 -20.79
C SER A 58 2.40 13.10 -19.95
N PRO A 59 3.07 12.11 -20.56
CA PRO A 59 3.81 11.06 -19.86
C PRO A 59 4.90 11.59 -18.92
N SER A 60 5.51 12.72 -19.26
CA SER A 60 6.58 13.35 -18.47
C SER A 60 6.08 13.92 -17.13
N LEU A 61 4.88 14.51 -17.10
CA LEU A 61 4.28 15.00 -15.85
C LEU A 61 3.92 13.86 -14.91
N VAL A 62 3.44 12.73 -15.44
CA VAL A 62 3.12 11.53 -14.65
C VAL A 62 4.38 10.99 -13.97
N ILE A 63 5.49 10.87 -14.72
CA ILE A 63 6.78 10.40 -14.17
C ILE A 63 7.28 11.34 -13.07
N CYS A 64 7.24 12.65 -13.30
CA CYS A 64 7.66 13.64 -12.30
C CYS A 64 6.85 13.54 -11.01
N TYR A 65 5.53 13.35 -11.12
CA TYR A 65 4.65 13.18 -9.96
C TYR A 65 4.90 11.87 -9.19
N ILE A 66 5.10 10.76 -9.91
CA ILE A 66 5.38 9.45 -9.30
C ILE A 66 6.67 9.52 -8.48
N PHE A 67 7.76 10.00 -9.07
CA PHE A 67 9.06 10.09 -8.38
C PHE A 67 9.11 11.20 -7.33
N GLY A 68 8.47 12.35 -7.59
CA GLY A 68 8.55 13.53 -6.74
C GLY A 68 7.63 13.47 -5.52
N PHE A 69 6.47 12.83 -5.63
CA PHE A 69 5.47 12.84 -4.56
C PHE A 69 5.07 11.41 -4.14
N MET A 70 4.72 10.56 -5.10
CA MET A 70 4.08 9.28 -4.79
C MET A 70 5.01 8.27 -4.11
N VAL A 71 6.28 8.19 -4.51
CA VAL A 71 7.30 7.35 -3.85
C VAL A 71 7.48 7.75 -2.38
N PHE A 72 7.43 9.05 -2.08
CA PHE A 72 7.56 9.55 -0.71
C PHE A 72 6.35 9.21 0.16
N VAL A 73 5.12 9.43 -0.34
CA VAL A 73 3.95 9.07 0.49
C VAL A 73 3.82 7.56 0.65
N SER A 74 4.18 6.77 -0.38
CA SER A 74 4.20 5.31 -0.29
C SER A 74 5.26 4.80 0.70
N ALA A 75 6.46 5.40 0.70
CA ALA A 75 7.49 5.08 1.69
C ALA A 75 7.07 5.51 3.12
N TYR A 76 6.37 6.63 3.25
CA TYR A 76 5.82 7.09 4.54
C TYR A 76 4.74 6.12 5.06
N GLU A 77 3.80 5.70 4.22
CA GLU A 77 2.80 4.69 4.58
C GLU A 77 3.45 3.36 4.95
N ALA A 78 4.43 2.92 4.16
CA ALA A 78 5.17 1.68 4.42
C ALA A 78 5.94 1.75 5.74
N ALA A 79 6.53 2.90 6.06
CA ALA A 79 7.26 3.13 7.31
C ALA A 79 6.33 3.35 8.53
N ALA A 80 5.10 3.81 8.32
CA ALA A 80 4.10 4.00 9.37
C ALA A 80 3.38 2.70 9.80
N ARG A 81 3.57 1.60 9.04
CA ARG A 81 2.92 0.30 9.27
C ARG A 81 3.55 -0.54 10.41
N PRO A 82 4.89 -0.57 10.63
CA PRO A 82 5.50 -1.37 11.70
C PRO A 82 5.47 -0.69 13.08
N LYS A 83 5.16 -1.48 14.12
CA LYS A 83 5.09 -1.05 15.54
C LYS A 83 6.47 -0.73 16.15
N THR A 84 7.56 -1.16 15.52
CA THR A 84 8.95 -0.92 15.94
C THR A 84 9.69 -0.14 14.84
N VAL A 85 9.96 1.13 15.09
CA VAL A 85 10.68 2.03 14.20
C VAL A 85 12.18 1.98 14.51
N TYR A 86 13.00 1.68 13.51
CA TYR A 86 14.45 1.74 13.58
C TYR A 86 14.99 3.06 12.99
N PRO A 87 16.09 3.63 13.52
CA PRO A 87 16.71 4.84 13.00
C PRO A 87 17.39 4.56 11.66
N ASN A 88 16.64 4.78 10.56
CA ASN A 88 16.94 4.73 9.11
C ASN A 88 15.84 4.03 8.29
N MET A 89 14.76 3.55 8.91
CA MET A 89 13.72 2.77 8.25
C MET A 89 13.06 3.51 7.07
N PHE A 90 12.88 4.83 7.19
CA PHE A 90 12.31 5.65 6.11
C PHE A 90 13.18 5.62 4.85
N TRP A 91 14.50 5.76 4.97
CA TRP A 91 15.41 5.73 3.83
C TRP A 91 15.44 4.35 3.15
N ASN A 92 15.41 3.27 3.94
CA ASN A 92 15.32 1.92 3.39
C ASN A 92 13.98 1.67 2.68
N CYS A 93 12.86 2.18 3.22
CA CYS A 93 11.55 2.09 2.57
C CYS A 93 11.51 2.90 1.27
N VAL A 94 12.08 4.11 1.24
CA VAL A 94 12.19 4.92 0.02
C VAL A 94 12.98 4.17 -1.05
N VAL A 95 14.16 3.64 -0.72
CA VAL A 95 14.98 2.87 -1.68
C VAL A 95 14.23 1.62 -2.15
N SER A 96 13.55 0.90 -1.26
CA SER A 96 12.81 -0.31 -1.60
C SER A 96 11.62 -0.06 -2.53
N VAL A 97 10.97 1.11 -2.45
CA VAL A 97 9.84 1.49 -3.32
C VAL A 97 10.34 2.13 -4.61
N ALA A 98 11.44 2.87 -4.56
CA ALA A 98 12.00 3.55 -5.74
C ALA A 98 12.54 2.57 -6.78
N VAL A 99 13.20 1.49 -6.37
CA VAL A 99 13.77 0.48 -7.29
C VAL A 99 12.72 -0.15 -8.22
N PRO A 100 11.60 -0.73 -7.74
CA PRO A 100 10.59 -1.31 -8.62
C PRO A 100 9.90 -0.26 -9.49
N VAL A 101 9.65 0.93 -8.96
CA VAL A 101 9.08 2.04 -9.75
C VAL A 101 10.00 2.43 -10.91
N PHE A 102 11.30 2.51 -10.66
CA PHE A 102 12.30 2.78 -11.69
C PHE A 102 12.35 1.69 -12.76
N VAL A 103 12.36 0.42 -12.35
CA VAL A 103 12.31 -0.71 -13.29
C VAL A 103 11.05 -0.66 -14.15
N MET A 104 9.90 -0.32 -13.56
CA MET A 104 8.64 -0.25 -14.28
C MET A 104 8.62 0.89 -15.31
N VAL A 105 9.15 2.07 -14.96
CA VAL A 105 9.24 3.23 -15.88
C VAL A 105 10.26 2.98 -16.99
N CYS A 106 11.41 2.38 -16.66
CA CYS A 106 12.44 2.04 -17.63
C CYS A 106 11.95 0.93 -18.59
N GLY A 107 11.26 -0.09 -18.07
CA GLY A 107 10.66 -1.17 -18.86
C GLY A 107 9.46 -0.76 -19.71
N LEU A 108 8.79 0.35 -19.40
CA LEU A 108 7.75 0.93 -20.25
C LEU A 108 8.33 1.62 -21.51
N TRP A 109 9.62 1.98 -21.47
CA TRP A 109 10.33 2.67 -22.55
C TRP A 109 11.35 1.79 -23.28
N ALA A 110 11.45 0.50 -22.93
CA ALA A 110 12.30 -0.51 -23.57
C ALA A 110 11.47 -1.40 -24.51
#